data_AF-I3IGG4-F1
#
_entry.id   AF-I3IGG4-F1
#
_cell.length_a   1.000
_cell.length_b   1.000
_cell.length_c   1.000
_cell.angle_alpha   90.00
_cell.angle_beta   90.00
_cell.angle_gamma   90.00
#
_symmetry.space_group_name_H-M   'P 1'
#
loop_
_entity.id
_entity.type
_entity.pdbx_description
1 polymer ?
#
loop_
_entity_poly.entity_id
_entity_poly.type
_entity_poly.pdbx_seq_one_letter_code
_entity_poly.pdbx_strand_id
1 'polypeptide(L)' 'MTVQENQIVVNTSPWIALSICNQIPLLQKLYNDVLIPLGVKEEILEGGEQGIGTYELKISSGLKIEKVVDLELNRSGRQ' A
#
# COMPACT_ATOMS: atom_id res chain seq x y z
N MET A 1 -10.62 26.20 2.50
CA MET A 1 -10.90 24.77 2.27
C MET A 1 -9.61 24.03 2.54
N THR A 2 -9.52 23.29 3.65
CA THR A 2 -8.40 22.39 3.91
C THR A 2 -8.51 21.24 2.91
N VAL A 3 -7.58 21.18 1.95
CA VAL A 3 -7.47 20.02 1.06
C VAL A 3 -7.13 18.85 1.96
N GLN A 4 -8.10 17.95 2.17
CA GLN A 4 -7.85 16.70 2.86
C GLN A 4 -6.80 15.94 2.02
N GLU A 5 -5.71 15.50 2.65
CA GLU A 5 -4.69 14.74 1.94
C GLU A 5 -5.36 13.51 1.32
N ASN A 6 -5.36 13.46 -0.01
CA ASN A 6 -6.05 12.43 -0.77
C ASN A 6 -5.13 11.20 -0.88
N GLN A 7 -4.93 10.53 0.26
CA GLN A 7 -4.02 9.39 0.41
C GLN A 7 -4.81 8.09 0.56
N ILE A 8 -4.21 6.99 0.14
CA ILE A 8 -4.76 5.65 0.31
C ILE A 8 -3.69 4.68 0.81
N VAL A 9 -4.08 3.78 1.70
CA VAL A 9 -3.26 2.63 2.11
C VAL A 9 -3.81 1.39 1.42
N VAL A 10 -2.96 0.68 0.68
CA VAL A 10 -3.36 -0.47 -0.13
C VAL A 10 -2.87 -1.77 0.52
N ASN A 11 -3.79 -2.70 0.70
CA ASN A 11 -3.52 -4.05 1.21
C ASN A 11 -3.26 -5.04 0.04
N THR A 12 -2.85 -6.27 0.35
CA THR A 12 -2.50 -7.32 -0.60
C THR A 12 -3.66 -7.66 -1.55
N SER A 13 -4.86 -7.92 -1.03
CA SER A 13 -5.97 -8.35 -1.89
C SER A 13 -6.42 -7.29 -2.91
N PRO A 14 -6.62 -6.00 -2.53
CA PRO A 14 -6.90 -4.94 -3.51
C PRO A 14 -5.79 -4.75 -4.54
N TRP A 15 -4.52 -4.87 -4.14
CA TRP A 15 -3.39 -4.81 -5.06
C TRP A 15 -3.46 -5.92 -6.11
N ILE A 16 -3.58 -7.17 -5.66
CA ILE A 16 -3.72 -8.35 -6.54
C ILE A 16 -4.92 -8.20 -7.47
N ALA A 17 -6.08 -7.79 -6.95
CA ALA A 17 -7.30 -7.63 -7.75
C ALA A 17 -7.12 -6.60 -8.88
N LEU A 18 -6.49 -5.46 -8.58
CA LEU A 18 -6.20 -4.42 -9.57
C LEU A 18 -5.15 -4.86 -10.58
N SER A 19 -4.16 -5.66 -10.18
CA SER A 19 -3.21 -6.25 -11.12
C SER A 19 -3.88 -7.23 -12.08
N ILE A 20 -4.77 -8.10 -11.59
CA ILE A 20 -5.52 -9.06 -12.45
C ILE A 20 -6.31 -8.35 -13.55
N CYS A 21 -6.92 -7.20 -13.24
CA CYS A 21 -7.72 -6.44 -14.20
C CYS A 21 -6.96 -5.30 -14.90
N ASN A 22 -5.64 -5.20 -14.72
CA ASN A 22 -4.79 -4.15 -15.28
C ASN A 22 -5.23 -2.72 -14.91
N GLN A 23 -5.71 -2.51 -13.67
CA GLN A 23 -6.23 -1.24 -13.16
C GLN A 23 -5.38 -0.59 -12.07
N ILE A 24 -4.14 -1.03 -11.82
CA ILE A 24 -3.22 -0.35 -10.90
C ILE A 24 -3.09 1.17 -11.17
N PRO A 25 -3.03 1.65 -12.43
CA PRO A 25 -2.98 3.10 -12.72
C PRO A 25 -4.19 3.88 -12.21
N LEU A 26 -5.32 3.22 -11.89
CA LEU A 26 -6.49 3.87 -11.30
C LEU A 26 -6.18 4.48 -9.93
N LEU A 27 -5.32 3.83 -9.13
CA LEU A 27 -4.94 4.33 -7.80
C LEU A 27 -4.28 5.71 -7.91
N GLN A 28 -3.39 5.90 -8.88
CA GLN A 28 -2.69 7.17 -9.11
C GLN A 28 -3.60 8.25 -9.72
N LYS A 29 -4.72 7.87 -10.35
CA LYS A 29 -5.73 8.82 -10.84
C LYS A 29 -6.67 9.29 -9.73
N LEU A 30 -6.90 8.43 -8.74
CA LEU A 30 -7.85 8.69 -7.65
C LEU A 30 -7.18 9.32 -6.43
N TYR A 31 -5.91 9.07 -6.19
CA TYR A 31 -5.19 9.47 -4.99
C TYR A 31 -3.85 10.12 -5.33
N ASN A 32 -3.46 11.10 -4.53
CA ASN A 32 -2.17 11.80 -4.65
C ASN A 32 -1.04 10.94 -4.09
N ASP A 33 -1.31 10.20 -3.02
CA ASP A 33 -0.35 9.31 -2.38
C ASP A 33 -0.92 7.91 -2.23
N VAL A 34 -0.20 6.93 -2.78
CA VAL A 34 -0.52 5.50 -2.66
C VAL A 34 0.53 4.85 -1.77
N LEU A 35 0.11 4.45 -0.57
CA LEU A 35 0.95 3.86 0.46
C LEU A 35 0.75 2.34 0.48
N ILE A 36 1.85 1.59 0.56
CA ILE A 36 1.84 0.15 0.76
C ILE A 36 2.62 -0.17 2.04
N PRO A 37 2.02 -0.82 3.04
CA PRO A 37 2.74 -1.30 4.20
C PRO A 37 3.87 -2.25 3.82
N LEU A 38 5.00 -2.19 4.52
CA LEU A 38 6.14 -3.09 4.27
C LEU A 38 5.72 -4.57 4.31
N GLY A 39 4.91 -4.99 5.28
CA GLY A 39 4.44 -6.38 5.38
C GLY A 39 3.55 -6.80 4.20
N VAL A 40 2.78 -5.87 3.61
CA VAL A 40 1.97 -6.13 2.40
C VAL A 40 2.87 -6.31 1.19
N LYS A 41 3.92 -5.48 1.06
CA LYS A 41 4.94 -5.65 0.00
C LYS A 41 5.59 -7.04 0.11
N GLU A 42 5.95 -7.46 1.32
CA GLU A 42 6.55 -8.77 1.57
C GLU A 42 5.59 -9.90 1.19
N GLU A 43 4.33 -9.85 1.62
CA GLU A 43 3.29 -10.83 1.26
C GLU A 43 3.10 -10.97 -0.26
N ILE A 44 3.06 -9.84 -0.99
CA ILE A 44 2.95 -9.86 -2.45
C ILE A 44 4.18 -10.53 -3.08
N LEU A 45 5.39 -10.26 -2.57
CA LEU A 45 6.64 -10.81 -3.09
C LEU A 45 6.84 -12.30 -2.75
N GLU A 46 6.26 -12.79 -1.65
CA GLU A 46 6.25 -14.23 -1.30
C GLU A 46 5.54 -15.07 -2.37
N GLY A 47 4.64 -14.48 -3.16
CA GLY A 47 4.05 -15.09 -4.35
C GLY A 47 5.04 -15.41 -5.48
N GLY A 48 6.31 -14.99 -5.38
CA GLY A 48 7.38 -15.24 -6.34
C GLY A 48 7.39 -14.27 -7.53
N GLU A 49 8.45 -14.29 -8.36
CA GLU A 49 8.60 -13.32 -9.48
C GLU A 49 7.54 -13.42 -10.57
N GLN A 50 6.85 -14.57 -10.66
CA GLN A 50 5.71 -14.79 -11.57
C GLN A 50 4.36 -14.63 -10.82
N GLY A 51 4.40 -14.21 -9.56
CA GLY A 51 3.24 -13.99 -8.73
C GLY A 51 2.45 -12.77 -9.21
N ILE A 52 1.12 -12.87 -9.17
CA ILE A 52 0.21 -11.80 -9.54
C ILE A 52 0.48 -10.57 -8.67
N GLY A 53 0.66 -9.40 -9.29
CA GLY A 53 0.94 -8.15 -8.58
C GLY A 53 2.41 -7.85 -8.35
N THR A 54 3.33 -8.80 -8.55
CA THR A 54 4.76 -8.58 -8.29
C THR A 54 5.43 -7.69 -9.33
N TYR A 55 5.06 -7.84 -10.60
CA TYR A 55 5.59 -7.00 -11.68
C TYR A 55 5.20 -5.54 -11.46
N GLU A 56 3.91 -5.25 -11.26
CA GLU A 56 3.41 -3.90 -11.05
C GLU A 56 4.06 -3.26 -9.82
N LEU A 57 4.33 -4.06 -8.77
CA LEU A 57 4.92 -3.57 -7.53
C LEU A 57 6.39 -3.16 -7.73
N LYS A 58 7.12 -3.89 -8.59
CA LYS A 58 8.52 -3.60 -8.93
C LYS A 58 8.68 -2.38 -9.84
N ILE A 59 7.73 -2.14 -10.75
CA ILE A 59 7.86 -1.08 -11.78
C ILE A 59 7.14 0.23 -11.42
N SER A 60 6.24 0.22 -10.44
CA SER A 60 5.45 1.39 -10.09
C SER A 60 6.27 2.39 -9.28
N SER A 61 6.59 3.53 -9.89
CA SER A 61 7.38 4.61 -9.29
C SER A 61 6.60 5.52 -8.35
N GLY A 62 5.27 5.47 -8.37
CA GLY A 62 4.40 6.34 -7.57
C GLY A 62 3.95 5.75 -6.23
N LEU A 63 4.55 4.63 -5.80
CA LEU A 63 4.22 3.98 -4.54
C LEU A 63 5.16 4.42 -3.43
N LYS A 64 4.61 4.64 -2.25
CA LYS A 64 5.37 4.86 -1.01
C LYS A 64 5.29 3.61 -0.16
N ILE A 65 6.43 3.01 0.16
CA ILE A 65 6.49 1.87 1.07
C ILE A 65 6.71 2.38 2.49
N GLU A 66 5.77 2.10 3.39
CA GLU A 66 5.80 2.60 4.77
C GLU A 66 5.85 1.46 5.78
N LYS A 67 6.60 1.67 6.86
CA LYS A 67 6.57 0.75 8.00
C LYS A 67 5.39 1.10 8.90
N VAL A 68 4.48 0.17 9.10
CA VAL A 68 3.37 0.32 10.05
C VAL A 68 3.85 -0.08 11.44
N VAL A 69 3.51 0.72 12.44
CA VAL A 69 3.80 0.47 13.85
C VAL A 69 2.50 0.58 14.64
N ASP A 70 2.34 -0.25 15.67
CA ASP A 70 1.20 -0.14 16.58
C ASP A 70 1.28 1.20 17.35
N LEU A 71 0.13 1.83 17.57
CA LEU A 71 0.03 3.13 18.24
C LEU A 71 0.29 3.09 19.77
N GLU A 72 0.74 1.97 20.33
CA GLU A 72 0.90 1.77 21.77
C GLU A 72 2.28 2.20 22.27
N LEU A 73 2.50 3.52 22.41
CA LEU A 73 3.57 4.11 23.25
C LEU A 73 3.13 5.42 23.92
N ASN A 74 1.89 5.48 24.45
CA ASN A 74 1.43 6.55 25.36
C ASN A 74 0.37 6.07 26.37
N ARG A 75 0.53 4.84 26.89
CA ARG A 75 -0.22 4.37 28.09
C ARG A 75 0.65 4.34 29.36
N SER A 76 1.70 5.15 29.41
CA SER A 76 2.34 5.50 30.68
C SER A 76 1.50 6.56 31.39
N GLY A 77 0.62 6.13 32.28
CA GLY A 77 0.01 7.00 33.28
C GLY A 77 -1.52 7.00 33.34
N ARG A 78 -2.12 5.88 33.71
CA ARG A 78 -3.29 5.91 34.61
C ARG A 78 -3.13 4.83 35.68
N GLN A 79 -2.77 5.35 36.85
CA GLN A 79 -2.88 4.85 38.23
C GLN A 79 -3.09 3.37 38.46
#